data_AF-A0A7X1XCY0-F1
#
_entry.id   AF-A0A7X1XCY0-F1
#
_cell.length_a   1.000
_cell.length_b   1.000
_cell.length_c   1.000
_cell.angle_alpha   90.00
_cell.angle_beta   90.00
_cell.angle_gamma   90.00
#
_symmetry.space_group_name_H-M   'P 1'
#
loop_
_entity.id
_entity.type
_entity.pdbx_description
1 polymer ?
#
loop_
_entity_poly.entity_id
_entity_poly.type
_entity_poly.pdbx_seq_one_letter_code
_entity_poly.pdbx_strand_id
1 'polypeptide(L)'
;MQAYSSITFYYRWQWWLDNRDAWRCFVLKTIDLLKADQVYSGFAMANPLQFGTRSAIETWERSLTPAFYGLDIDYDFVMHSDLENGIRPPTWGFLLSDPWREKLDLTRKQVQENLTHPRISITELHSGLWIELGEQPELYPVELGVPELPMLLNKLLKPIRNDEMGLLGLGQWEGDPNERFTDPDSRRWLARFDADSDWPSTQKRFIAPPAKRQGRGLCHSSSGSLPAWPVLRPVGGWRWVRPIRVARSRPARPCRALIQHPRGN
;
A
#
# COMPACT_ATOMS: atom_id res chain seq x y z
N MET A 1 18.68 -10.77 -9.55
CA MET A 1 17.81 -10.28 -8.47
C MET A 1 18.27 -8.90 -8.06
N GLN A 2 17.40 -7.92 -8.19
CA GLN A 2 17.64 -6.57 -7.68
C GLN A 2 17.11 -6.55 -6.26
N ALA A 3 17.95 -6.86 -5.26
CA ALA A 3 17.49 -6.86 -3.88
C ALA A 3 16.93 -5.47 -3.52
N TYR A 4 15.66 -5.40 -3.14
CA TYR A 4 15.08 -4.14 -2.73
C TYR A 4 15.52 -3.74 -1.30
N SER A 5 15.51 -2.48 -0.96
CA SER A 5 15.52 -2.00 0.43
C SER A 5 14.16 -1.38 0.70
N SER A 6 13.56 -1.70 1.85
CA SER A 6 12.31 -1.09 2.29
C SER A 6 12.45 -0.36 3.61
N ILE A 7 11.64 0.67 3.77
CA ILE A 7 11.41 1.34 5.05
C ILE A 7 9.92 1.54 5.23
N THR A 8 9.45 1.22 6.43
CA THR A 8 8.03 1.27 6.78
C THR A 8 7.84 2.07 8.05
N PHE A 9 6.88 2.99 8.01
CA PHE A 9 6.54 3.84 9.15
C PHE A 9 5.12 3.55 9.59
N TYR A 10 4.91 3.53 10.91
CA TYR A 10 3.61 3.41 11.52
C TYR A 10 3.41 4.58 12.49
N TYR A 11 2.32 5.31 12.32
CA TYR A 11 1.95 6.38 13.26
C TYR A 11 0.46 6.46 13.48
N ARG A 12 0.04 6.96 14.64
CA ARG A 12 -1.37 7.07 14.98
C ARG A 12 -2.08 8.07 14.09
N TRP A 13 -3.34 7.80 13.79
CA TRP A 13 -4.20 8.72 13.03
C TRP A 13 -4.18 10.16 13.56
N GLN A 14 -4.27 10.35 14.88
CA GLN A 14 -4.22 11.69 15.48
C GLN A 14 -2.91 12.43 15.17
N TRP A 15 -1.77 11.73 15.20
CA TRP A 15 -0.49 12.35 14.87
C TRP A 15 -0.47 12.85 13.42
N TRP A 16 -1.07 12.09 12.49
CA TRP A 16 -1.19 12.53 11.10
C TRP A 16 -2.06 13.78 10.95
N LEU A 17 -3.20 13.83 11.63
CA LEU A 17 -4.08 15.02 11.63
C LEU A 17 -3.32 16.26 12.10
N ASP A 18 -2.52 16.11 13.15
CA ASP A 18 -1.75 17.20 13.74
C ASP A 18 -0.51 17.60 12.90
N ASN A 19 -0.07 16.76 11.94
CA ASN A 19 1.21 16.92 11.24
C ASN A 19 1.10 16.73 9.71
N ARG A 20 -0.09 16.87 9.11
CA ARG A 20 -0.35 16.53 7.70
C ARG A 20 0.65 17.15 6.72
N ASP A 21 0.92 18.45 6.84
CA ASP A 21 1.82 19.15 5.91
C ASP A 21 3.28 18.75 6.09
N ALA A 22 3.72 18.61 7.35
CA ALA A 22 5.08 18.16 7.67
C ALA A 22 5.31 16.74 7.17
N TRP A 23 4.33 15.86 7.39
CA TRP A 23 4.33 14.48 6.90
C TRP A 23 4.40 14.45 5.36
N ARG A 24 3.55 15.23 4.67
CA ARG A 24 3.53 15.27 3.20
C ARG A 24 4.86 15.76 2.63
N CYS A 25 5.43 16.82 3.22
CA CYS A 25 6.74 17.34 2.85
C CYS A 25 7.85 16.28 3.03
N PHE A 26 7.83 15.55 4.15
CA PHE A 26 8.75 14.45 4.41
C PHE A 26 8.63 13.36 3.35
N VAL A 27 7.43 12.93 2.98
CA VAL A 27 7.24 11.85 2.00
C VAL A 27 7.73 12.25 0.61
N LEU A 28 7.32 13.41 0.11
CA LEU A 28 7.75 13.87 -1.23
C LEU A 28 9.29 14.02 -1.31
N LYS A 29 9.91 14.63 -0.29
CA LYS A 29 11.37 14.75 -0.23
C LYS A 29 12.06 13.40 -0.16
N THR A 30 11.53 12.48 0.63
CA THR A 30 12.09 11.12 0.79
C THR A 30 12.01 10.33 -0.52
N ILE A 31 10.90 10.45 -1.27
CA ILE A 31 10.73 9.83 -2.58
C ILE A 31 11.87 10.23 -3.52
N ASP A 32 12.10 11.54 -3.66
CA ASP A 32 13.13 12.06 -4.56
C ASP A 32 14.55 11.72 -4.08
N LEU A 33 14.82 11.92 -2.78
CA LEU A 33 16.16 11.71 -2.21
C LEU A 33 16.61 10.26 -2.39
N LEU A 34 15.73 9.32 -2.09
CA LEU A 34 16.09 7.92 -2.11
C LEU A 34 15.88 7.28 -3.50
N LYS A 35 15.18 7.97 -4.40
CA LYS A 35 14.74 7.49 -5.73
C LYS A 35 13.88 6.24 -5.59
N ALA A 36 12.74 6.41 -4.93
CA ALA A 36 11.79 5.32 -4.68
C ALA A 36 11.28 4.72 -6.00
N ASP A 37 11.21 3.39 -6.08
CA ASP A 37 10.53 2.72 -7.18
C ASP A 37 9.05 2.54 -6.89
N GLN A 38 8.69 2.29 -5.64
CA GLN A 38 7.29 2.14 -5.22
C GLN A 38 7.11 2.80 -3.84
N VAL A 39 5.99 3.53 -3.68
CA VAL A 39 5.56 4.07 -2.38
C VAL A 39 4.06 3.93 -2.22
N TYR A 40 3.65 3.48 -1.03
CA TYR A 40 2.26 3.23 -0.67
C TYR A 40 1.90 3.90 0.65
N SER A 41 0.64 4.29 0.77
CA SER A 41 0.11 4.97 1.94
C SER A 41 -1.37 4.71 2.15
N GLY A 42 -1.72 4.34 3.38
CA GLY A 42 -3.10 4.27 3.79
C GLY A 42 -3.24 3.90 5.26
N PHE A 43 -4.41 3.39 5.61
CA PHE A 43 -4.65 2.80 6.91
C PHE A 43 -4.20 1.35 6.91
N ALA A 44 -3.32 1.00 7.84
CA ALA A 44 -2.82 -0.35 8.00
C ALA A 44 -2.89 -0.77 9.47
N MET A 45 -2.82 -2.07 9.71
CA MET A 45 -2.51 -2.55 11.05
C MET A 45 -1.02 -2.39 11.30
N ALA A 46 -0.65 -1.83 12.45
CA ALA A 46 0.76 -1.68 12.79
C ALA A 46 1.40 -3.06 12.98
N ASN A 47 2.52 -3.30 12.29
CA ASN A 47 3.32 -4.52 12.44
C ASN A 47 4.60 -4.21 13.24
N PRO A 48 4.55 -4.19 14.59
CA PRO A 48 5.75 -4.03 15.39
C PRO A 48 6.67 -5.25 15.20
N LEU A 49 7.98 -5.01 15.16
CA LEU A 49 9.04 -6.00 14.88
C LEU A 49 9.11 -7.19 15.86
N GLN A 50 8.27 -7.24 16.89
CA GLN A 50 8.25 -8.34 17.85
C GLN A 50 7.66 -9.60 17.19
N PHE A 51 8.53 -10.61 16.99
CA PHE A 51 8.13 -11.94 16.53
C PHE A 51 6.95 -12.46 17.37
N GLY A 52 5.83 -12.75 16.71
CA GLY A 52 4.59 -13.24 17.33
C GLY A 52 3.37 -12.33 17.13
N THR A 53 3.56 -11.02 17.00
CA THR A 53 2.44 -10.08 16.75
C THR A 53 1.83 -10.30 15.38
N ARG A 54 2.64 -10.66 14.38
CA ARG A 54 2.19 -10.87 12.99
C ARG A 54 1.03 -11.86 12.89
N SER A 55 1.08 -12.98 13.62
CA SER A 55 0.01 -13.98 13.61
C SER A 55 -1.35 -13.40 14.01
N ALA A 56 -1.37 -12.53 15.01
CA ALA A 56 -2.59 -11.84 15.45
C ALA A 56 -3.01 -10.73 14.49
N ILE A 57 -2.05 -9.97 13.93
CA ILE A 57 -2.34 -8.93 12.94
C ILE A 57 -3.00 -9.52 11.70
N GLU A 58 -2.56 -10.69 11.22
CA GLU A 58 -3.17 -11.37 10.06
C GLU A 58 -4.63 -11.72 10.26
N THR A 59 -4.96 -12.23 11.46
CA THR A 59 -6.35 -12.51 11.82
C THR A 59 -7.18 -11.23 11.83
N TRP A 60 -6.62 -10.13 12.34
CA TRP A 60 -7.31 -8.84 12.36
C TRP A 60 -7.51 -8.28 10.95
N GLU A 61 -6.47 -8.29 10.12
CA GLU A 61 -6.56 -7.89 8.71
C GLU A 61 -7.65 -8.70 8.00
N ARG A 62 -7.63 -10.04 8.11
CA ARG A 62 -8.63 -10.91 7.46
C ARG A 62 -10.04 -10.72 7.98
N SER A 63 -10.23 -10.41 9.26
CA SER A 63 -11.55 -10.15 9.83
C SER A 63 -12.11 -8.76 9.44
N LEU A 64 -11.25 -7.79 9.11
CA LEU A 64 -11.63 -6.43 8.75
C LEU A 64 -11.85 -6.24 7.23
N THR A 65 -11.17 -7.01 6.39
CA THR A 65 -11.29 -6.89 4.92
C THR A 65 -12.70 -7.12 4.34
N PRO A 66 -13.62 -7.88 4.97
CA PRO A 66 -15.02 -7.94 4.54
C PRO A 66 -15.84 -6.68 4.88
N ALA A 67 -15.30 -5.77 5.68
CA ALA A 67 -15.98 -4.55 6.12
C ALA A 67 -15.36 -3.27 5.53
N PHE A 68 -14.08 -3.28 5.15
CA PHE A 68 -13.37 -2.07 4.72
C PHE A 68 -12.50 -2.31 3.49
N TYR A 69 -12.79 -1.66 2.37
CA TYR A 69 -11.99 -1.77 1.14
C TYR A 69 -10.65 -1.03 1.22
N GLY A 70 -10.59 0.03 2.03
CA GLY A 70 -9.45 0.94 2.16
C GLY A 70 -8.40 0.49 3.18
N LEU A 71 -8.60 -0.66 3.82
CA LEU A 71 -7.54 -1.27 4.62
C LEU A 71 -6.36 -1.62 3.71
N ASP A 72 -5.16 -1.28 4.15
CA ASP A 72 -3.93 -1.68 3.51
C ASP A 72 -3.31 -2.84 4.29
N ILE A 73 -3.03 -3.93 3.57
CA ILE A 73 -2.36 -5.11 4.12
C ILE A 73 -0.92 -5.06 3.66
N ASP A 74 -0.01 -4.93 4.61
CA ASP A 74 1.42 -4.89 4.34
C ASP A 74 2.16 -5.89 5.21
N TYR A 75 2.89 -6.79 4.55
CA TYR A 75 3.83 -7.68 5.20
C TYR A 75 5.16 -7.68 4.45
N ASP A 76 6.00 -6.71 4.81
CA ASP A 76 7.31 -6.45 4.20
C ASP A 76 8.13 -7.72 3.95
N PHE A 77 8.19 -8.63 4.93
CA PHE A 77 9.04 -9.81 4.88
C PHE A 77 8.69 -10.76 3.73
N VAL A 78 7.40 -10.93 3.44
CA VAL A 78 6.94 -11.79 2.33
C VAL A 78 6.82 -11.00 1.03
N MET A 79 6.28 -9.80 1.10
CA MET A 79 6.00 -9.02 -0.12
C MET A 79 7.28 -8.53 -0.81
N HIS A 80 8.42 -8.48 -0.12
CA HIS A 80 9.69 -7.96 -0.67
C HIS A 80 10.11 -8.62 -1.99
N SER A 81 10.02 -9.95 -2.10
CA SER A 81 10.38 -10.68 -3.32
C SER A 81 9.41 -10.43 -4.47
N ASP A 82 8.17 -10.06 -4.16
CA ASP A 82 7.08 -10.01 -5.12
C ASP A 82 6.92 -8.63 -5.78
N LEU A 83 7.54 -7.60 -5.20
CA LEU A 83 7.54 -6.26 -5.75
C LEU A 83 8.38 -6.11 -7.03
N GLU A 84 9.30 -7.06 -7.29
CA GLU A 84 9.98 -7.15 -8.59
C GLU A 84 8.99 -7.46 -9.73
N ASN A 85 7.92 -8.19 -9.41
CA ASN A 85 6.99 -8.77 -10.38
C ASN A 85 5.80 -7.88 -10.73
N GLY A 86 5.52 -6.86 -9.91
CA GLY A 86 4.44 -5.90 -10.17
C GLY A 86 4.26 -4.91 -9.03
N ILE A 87 3.25 -4.05 -9.17
CA ILE A 87 2.83 -3.11 -8.12
C ILE A 87 1.64 -3.65 -7.33
N ARG A 88 1.41 -3.08 -6.15
CA ARG A 88 0.24 -3.36 -5.30
C ARG A 88 -1.01 -2.66 -5.86
N PRO A 89 -2.22 -3.10 -5.47
CA PRO A 89 -3.44 -2.37 -5.72
C PRO A 89 -3.37 -0.93 -5.14
N PRO A 90 -4.22 -0.01 -5.64
CA PRO A 90 -4.30 1.35 -5.11
C PRO A 90 -4.46 1.41 -3.59
N THR A 91 -3.74 2.37 -2.99
CA THR A 91 -3.95 2.85 -1.62
C THR A 91 -4.31 4.35 -1.69
N TRP A 92 -4.45 5.04 -0.56
CA TRP A 92 -4.78 6.47 -0.57
C TRP A 92 -3.70 7.32 -1.25
N GLY A 93 -2.44 7.11 -0.86
CA GLY A 93 -1.27 7.77 -1.47
C GLY A 93 -0.41 6.76 -2.20
N PHE A 94 -0.08 7.03 -3.46
CA PHE A 94 0.58 6.08 -4.34
C PHE A 94 1.64 6.79 -5.20
N LEU A 95 2.85 6.24 -5.26
CA LEU A 95 3.85 6.67 -6.24
C LEU A 95 3.79 5.78 -7.48
N LEU A 96 3.42 6.37 -8.61
CA LEU A 96 3.68 5.80 -9.93
C LEU A 96 5.03 6.31 -10.41
N SER A 97 6.10 5.55 -10.13
CA SER A 97 7.44 5.90 -10.62
C SER A 97 7.55 5.72 -12.13
N ASP A 98 8.51 6.42 -12.76
CA ASP A 98 8.70 6.31 -14.20
C ASP A 98 8.96 4.89 -14.71
N PRO A 99 9.80 4.06 -14.04
CA PRO A 99 10.01 2.67 -14.49
C PRO A 99 8.73 1.83 -14.52
N TRP A 100 7.77 2.09 -13.63
CA TRP A 100 6.48 1.41 -13.61
C TRP A 100 5.49 2.05 -14.60
N ARG A 101 5.47 3.38 -14.71
CA ARG A 101 4.69 4.11 -15.71
C ARG A 101 5.04 3.66 -17.14
N GLU A 102 6.32 3.49 -17.44
CA GLU A 102 6.81 3.07 -18.75
C GLU A 102 6.28 1.69 -19.16
N LYS A 103 6.04 0.79 -18.20
CA LYS A 103 5.40 -0.52 -18.46
C LYS A 103 3.93 -0.40 -18.87
N LEU A 104 3.28 0.74 -18.59
CA LEU A 104 1.93 1.05 -19.06
C LEU A 104 1.90 1.68 -20.46
N ASP A 105 3.06 2.03 -21.02
CA ASP A 105 3.17 2.79 -22.29
C ASP A 105 2.38 4.13 -22.25
N LEU A 106 2.36 4.79 -21.09
CA LEU A 106 1.68 6.07 -20.88
C LEU A 106 2.68 7.17 -20.56
N THR A 107 2.54 8.35 -21.18
CA THR A 107 3.24 9.57 -20.73
C THR A 107 2.69 10.06 -19.39
N ARG A 108 3.48 10.87 -18.66
CA ARG A 108 3.01 11.52 -17.42
C ARG A 108 1.72 12.33 -17.64
N LYS A 109 1.63 13.03 -18.78
CA LYS A 109 0.43 13.79 -19.18
C LYS A 109 -0.78 12.89 -19.38
N GLN A 110 -0.62 11.75 -20.07
CA GLN A 110 -1.71 10.79 -20.25
C GLN A 110 -2.17 10.19 -18.91
N VAL A 111 -1.27 9.95 -17.95
CA VAL A 111 -1.68 9.53 -16.60
C VAL A 111 -2.56 10.60 -15.94
N GLN A 112 -2.15 11.87 -16.00
CA GLN A 112 -2.95 12.98 -15.48
C GLN A 112 -4.33 13.07 -16.17
N GLU A 113 -4.37 12.96 -17.50
CA GLU A 113 -5.61 12.96 -18.28
C GLU A 113 -6.54 11.80 -17.88
N ASN A 114 -6.01 10.58 -17.73
CA ASN A 114 -6.78 9.40 -17.30
C ASN A 114 -7.30 9.48 -15.86
N LEU A 115 -6.63 10.24 -15.00
CA LEU A 115 -6.98 10.42 -13.58
C LEU A 115 -7.60 11.80 -13.31
N THR A 116 -8.12 12.46 -14.35
CA THR A 116 -8.78 13.77 -14.21
C THR A 116 -10.03 13.62 -13.35
N HIS A 117 -9.91 14.01 -12.08
CA HIS A 117 -11.01 13.96 -11.12
C HIS A 117 -10.79 15.05 -10.06
N PRO A 118 -11.83 15.83 -9.66
CA PRO A 118 -11.65 16.99 -8.77
C PRO A 118 -11.11 16.64 -7.36
N ARG A 119 -11.27 15.38 -6.93
CA ARG A 119 -10.74 14.88 -5.65
C ARG A 119 -9.37 14.19 -5.77
N ILE A 120 -8.81 14.01 -6.96
CA ILE A 120 -7.48 13.39 -7.12
C ILE A 120 -6.44 14.50 -7.26
N SER A 121 -5.40 14.49 -6.42
CA SER A 121 -4.24 15.35 -6.59
C SER A 121 -3.08 14.55 -7.16
N ILE A 122 -2.33 15.17 -8.09
CA ILE A 122 -1.12 14.58 -8.66
C ILE A 122 -0.01 15.59 -8.48
N THR A 123 1.05 15.18 -7.78
CA THR A 123 2.29 15.96 -7.65
C THR A 123 3.37 15.31 -8.50
N GLU A 124 3.90 16.07 -9.45
CA GLU A 124 5.00 15.62 -10.28
C GLU A 124 6.33 15.70 -9.52
N LEU A 125 7.06 14.59 -9.51
CA LEU A 125 8.35 14.43 -8.85
C LEU A 125 9.42 14.09 -9.89
N HIS A 126 10.69 14.10 -9.48
CA HIS A 126 11.76 13.70 -10.40
C HIS A 126 11.66 12.21 -10.77
N SER A 127 11.26 11.36 -9.83
CA SER A 127 11.16 9.90 -10.03
C SER A 127 9.80 9.41 -10.53
N GLY A 128 8.79 10.28 -10.68
CA GLY A 128 7.46 9.88 -11.17
C GLY A 128 6.33 10.79 -10.70
N LEU A 129 5.15 10.22 -10.49
CA LEU A 129 3.92 10.91 -10.10
C LEU A 129 3.44 10.41 -8.73
N TRP A 130 3.39 11.33 -7.75
CA TRP A 130 2.70 11.07 -6.48
C TRP A 130 1.22 11.38 -6.62
N ILE A 131 0.37 10.40 -6.34
CA ILE A 131 -1.08 10.43 -6.56
C ILE A 131 -1.76 10.28 -5.20
N GLU A 132 -2.65 11.21 -4.84
CA GLU A 132 -3.46 11.15 -3.61
C GLU A 132 -4.94 11.06 -3.99
N LEU A 133 -5.64 10.07 -3.43
CA LEU A 133 -7.05 9.79 -3.71
C LEU A 133 -7.94 10.46 -2.67
N GLY A 134 -8.29 11.72 -2.88
CA GLY A 134 -9.03 12.52 -1.90
C GLY A 134 -8.10 13.24 -0.92
N GLU A 135 -8.69 14.05 -0.04
CA GLU A 135 -7.92 14.89 0.89
C GLU A 135 -7.20 14.08 1.97
N GLN A 136 -7.74 12.92 2.34
CA GLN A 136 -7.24 12.09 3.44
C GLN A 136 -7.47 10.61 3.16
N PRO A 137 -6.73 9.69 3.80
CA PRO A 137 -7.00 8.27 3.69
C PRO A 137 -8.39 7.94 4.25
N GLU A 138 -9.06 6.98 3.61
CA GLU A 138 -10.38 6.48 4.00
C GLU A 138 -10.38 4.95 4.05
N LEU A 139 -11.13 4.37 4.99
CA LEU A 139 -11.28 2.91 5.11
C LEU A 139 -12.29 2.32 4.12
N TYR A 140 -13.10 3.16 3.47
CA TYR A 140 -14.14 2.76 2.50
C TYR A 140 -15.00 1.59 2.99
N PRO A 141 -15.94 1.84 3.94
CA PRO A 141 -16.84 0.81 4.44
C PRO A 141 -17.63 0.15 3.30
N VAL A 142 -17.67 -1.18 3.29
CA VAL A 142 -18.28 -1.98 2.22
C VAL A 142 -19.76 -1.66 2.05
N GLU A 143 -20.46 -1.34 3.13
CA GLU A 143 -21.87 -0.95 3.12
C GLU A 143 -22.16 0.34 2.35
N LEU A 144 -21.15 1.16 2.05
CA LEU A 144 -21.27 2.37 1.24
C LEU A 144 -21.02 2.14 -0.25
N GLY A 145 -20.74 0.89 -0.65
CA GLY A 145 -20.42 0.50 -2.01
C GLY A 145 -18.94 0.63 -2.35
N VAL A 146 -18.58 0.20 -3.57
CA VAL A 146 -17.19 0.20 -4.04
C VAL A 146 -16.70 1.64 -4.25
N PRO A 147 -15.52 2.03 -3.73
CA PRO A 147 -15.08 3.41 -3.78
C PRO A 147 -14.57 3.80 -5.17
N GLU A 148 -15.09 4.90 -5.69
CA GLU A 148 -14.82 5.41 -7.04
C GLU A 148 -13.33 5.72 -7.28
N LEU A 149 -12.66 6.46 -6.37
CA LEU A 149 -11.29 6.93 -6.61
C LEU A 149 -10.28 5.77 -6.71
N PRO A 150 -10.29 4.77 -5.79
CA PRO A 150 -9.48 3.58 -5.94
C PRO A 150 -9.81 2.77 -7.21
N MET A 151 -11.08 2.68 -7.61
CA MET A 151 -11.45 2.02 -8.88
C MET A 151 -10.85 2.71 -10.10
N LEU A 152 -10.88 4.05 -10.13
CA LEU A 152 -10.31 4.83 -11.23
C LEU A 152 -8.80 4.60 -11.36
N LEU A 153 -8.06 4.68 -10.24
CA LEU A 153 -6.63 4.40 -10.24
C LEU A 153 -6.35 2.92 -10.54
N ASN A 154 -7.14 1.99 -10.01
CA ASN A 154 -6.99 0.55 -10.25
C ASN A 154 -7.12 0.21 -11.73
N LYS A 155 -8.07 0.84 -12.44
CA LYS A 155 -8.24 0.63 -13.89
C LYS A 155 -6.96 0.96 -14.68
N LEU A 156 -6.25 2.02 -14.28
CA LEU A 156 -4.98 2.40 -14.90
C LEU A 156 -3.85 1.45 -14.52
N LEU A 157 -3.80 0.99 -13.26
CA LEU A 157 -2.71 0.18 -12.71
C LEU A 157 -2.84 -1.33 -13.01
N LYS A 158 -4.03 -1.83 -13.32
CA LYS A 158 -4.32 -3.26 -13.52
C LYS A 158 -3.32 -3.97 -14.46
N PRO A 159 -2.86 -3.40 -15.60
CA PRO A 159 -1.92 -4.09 -16.49
C PRO A 159 -0.54 -4.38 -15.89
N ILE A 160 -0.13 -3.69 -14.83
CA ILE A 160 1.19 -3.85 -14.18
C ILE A 160 1.08 -4.32 -12.72
N ARG A 161 -0.14 -4.60 -12.25
CA ARG A 161 -0.39 -5.09 -10.89
C ARG A 161 0.12 -6.53 -10.76
N ASN A 162 0.72 -6.86 -9.62
CA ASN A 162 1.01 -8.24 -9.28
C ASN A 162 -0.22 -8.86 -8.59
N ASP A 163 -0.95 -9.70 -9.32
CA ASP A 163 -2.15 -10.39 -8.84
C ASP A 163 -1.85 -11.58 -7.93
N GLU A 164 -0.61 -12.08 -7.94
CA GLU A 164 -0.15 -13.20 -7.11
C GLU A 164 0.72 -12.73 -5.94
N MET A 165 0.62 -11.45 -5.55
CA MET A 165 1.43 -10.92 -4.46
C MET A 165 1.08 -11.62 -3.14
N GLY A 166 2.10 -12.15 -2.47
CA GLY A 166 1.92 -12.86 -1.20
C GLY A 166 1.42 -11.93 -0.09
N LEU A 167 0.13 -12.03 0.23
CA LEU A 167 -0.47 -11.41 1.42
C LEU A 167 -0.43 -12.33 2.64
N LEU A 168 -0.07 -13.60 2.43
CA LEU A 168 0.06 -14.60 3.48
C LEU A 168 1.39 -14.42 4.20
N GLY A 169 1.37 -14.20 5.52
CA GLY A 169 2.59 -14.35 6.31
C GLY A 169 2.66 -15.70 7.00
N LEU A 170 1.70 -16.02 7.87
CA LEU A 170 1.59 -17.32 8.53
C LEU A 170 0.28 -17.99 8.09
N GLY A 171 0.39 -19.03 7.26
CA GLY A 171 -0.76 -19.82 6.82
C GLY A 171 -1.53 -20.45 7.99
N GLN A 172 -2.78 -20.82 7.75
CA GLN A 172 -3.60 -21.52 8.75
C GLN A 172 -2.97 -22.87 9.09
N TRP A 173 -2.95 -23.23 10.38
CA TRP A 173 -2.52 -24.55 10.84
C TRP A 173 -3.72 -25.37 11.36
N GLU A 174 -3.56 -26.69 11.43
CA GLU A 174 -4.58 -27.60 11.97
C GLU A 174 -4.96 -27.20 13.41
N GLY A 175 -6.24 -26.88 13.62
CA GLY A 175 -6.76 -26.42 14.90
C GLY A 175 -6.60 -24.92 15.17
N ASP A 176 -6.18 -24.10 14.19
CA ASP A 176 -6.25 -22.63 14.33
C ASP A 176 -7.72 -22.19 14.38
N PRO A 177 -8.18 -21.55 15.48
CA PRO A 177 -9.55 -21.09 15.60
C PRO A 177 -9.85 -19.85 14.73
N ASN A 178 -8.85 -19.24 14.11
CA ASN A 178 -8.97 -17.98 13.40
C ASN A 178 -9.09 -18.17 11.89
N GLU A 179 -9.95 -17.36 11.25
CA GLU A 179 -9.96 -17.23 9.79
C GLU A 179 -8.71 -16.48 9.33
N ARG A 180 -7.98 -17.04 8.38
CA ARG A 180 -6.81 -16.42 7.74
C ARG A 180 -7.05 -16.24 6.25
N PHE A 181 -6.26 -15.36 5.64
CA PHE A 181 -6.21 -15.31 4.19
C PHE A 181 -5.76 -16.67 3.64
N THR A 182 -6.38 -17.06 2.53
CA THR A 182 -5.97 -18.16 1.67
C THR A 182 -5.41 -17.57 0.36
N ASP A 183 -4.75 -18.37 -0.49
CA ASP A 183 -4.32 -17.87 -1.80
C ASP A 183 -5.50 -17.35 -2.64
N PRO A 184 -6.66 -18.04 -2.71
CA PRO A 184 -7.85 -17.50 -3.37
C PRO A 184 -8.33 -16.17 -2.77
N ASP A 185 -8.39 -16.04 -1.45
CA ASP A 185 -8.80 -14.79 -0.81
C ASP A 185 -7.82 -13.66 -1.10
N SER A 186 -6.51 -13.96 -1.15
CA SER A 186 -5.46 -12.99 -1.44
C SER A 186 -5.64 -12.41 -2.86
N ARG A 187 -5.82 -13.28 -3.87
CA ARG A 187 -6.13 -12.84 -5.24
C ARG A 187 -7.40 -11.99 -5.32
N ARG A 188 -8.47 -12.42 -4.66
CA ARG A 188 -9.75 -11.69 -4.64
C ARG A 188 -9.62 -10.32 -3.98
N TRP A 189 -8.82 -10.23 -2.91
CA TRP A 189 -8.52 -8.97 -2.23
C TRP A 189 -7.65 -8.03 -3.05
N LEU A 190 -6.61 -8.54 -3.73
CA LEU A 190 -5.80 -7.75 -4.66
C LEU A 190 -6.66 -7.21 -5.81
N ALA A 191 -7.60 -8.01 -6.30
CA ALA A 191 -8.57 -7.63 -7.31
C ALA A 191 -9.76 -6.81 -6.79
N ARG A 192 -9.85 -6.43 -5.50
CA ARG A 192 -11.08 -5.85 -4.90
C ARG A 192 -11.64 -4.62 -5.61
N PHE A 193 -10.82 -3.86 -6.33
CA PHE A 193 -11.24 -2.69 -7.11
C PHE A 193 -11.48 -2.97 -8.60
N ASP A 194 -11.41 -4.22 -9.04
CA ASP A 194 -11.71 -4.61 -10.41
C ASP A 194 -13.22 -4.53 -10.67
N ALA A 195 -13.62 -4.22 -11.91
CA ALA A 195 -15.04 -4.12 -12.26
C ALA A 195 -15.80 -5.44 -12.03
N ASP A 196 -15.12 -6.56 -12.27
CA ASP A 196 -15.62 -7.94 -12.18
C ASP A 196 -15.29 -8.64 -10.85
N SER A 197 -14.70 -7.93 -9.88
CA SER A 197 -14.40 -8.52 -8.58
C SER A 197 -15.67 -8.90 -7.82
N ASP A 198 -15.55 -9.96 -7.02
CA ASP A 198 -16.60 -10.47 -6.17
C ASP A 198 -16.33 -10.21 -4.68
N TRP A 199 -15.28 -9.46 -4.33
CA TRP A 199 -14.94 -9.19 -2.93
C TRP A 199 -15.90 -8.16 -2.28
N PRO A 200 -16.34 -8.36 -1.02
CA PRO A 200 -16.17 -9.58 -0.20
C PRO A 200 -17.16 -10.71 -0.56
N SER A 201 -18.31 -10.33 -1.12
CA SER A 201 -19.20 -11.22 -1.88
C SER A 201 -19.95 -10.37 -2.92
N THR A 202 -20.43 -10.98 -4.01
CA THR A 202 -21.23 -10.27 -5.03
C THR A 202 -22.43 -9.52 -4.43
N GLN A 203 -23.06 -10.12 -3.41
CA GLN A 203 -24.21 -9.53 -2.71
C GLN A 203 -23.84 -8.27 -1.92
N LYS A 204 -22.69 -8.29 -1.23
CA LYS A 204 -22.22 -7.16 -0.41
C LYS A 204 -21.60 -6.04 -1.25
N ARG A 205 -21.02 -6.38 -2.40
CA ARG A 205 -20.33 -5.44 -3.30
C ARG A 205 -21.29 -4.42 -3.94
N PHE A 206 -22.49 -4.86 -4.32
CA PHE A 206 -23.48 -4.03 -5.02
C PHE A 206 -24.66 -3.64 -4.12
N ILE A 207 -24.38 -3.28 -2.88
CA ILE A 207 -25.39 -2.65 -2.02
C ILE A 207 -25.63 -1.24 -2.56
N ALA A 208 -26.86 -0.95 -3.00
CA ALA A 208 -27.24 0.40 -3.37
C ALA A 208 -27.04 1.33 -2.15
N PRO A 209 -26.41 2.51 -2.30
CA PRO A 209 -26.23 3.44 -1.18
C PRO A 209 -27.59 3.69 -0.52
N PRO A 210 -27.68 3.75 0.83
CA PRO A 210 -28.93 4.09 1.48
C PRO A 210 -29.40 5.44 0.93
N ALA A 211 -30.65 5.50 0.48
CA ALA A 211 -31.25 6.73 -0.04
C ALA A 211 -31.01 7.85 0.99
N LYS A 212 -30.44 8.98 0.56
CA LYS A 212 -30.21 10.16 1.42
C LYS A 212 -31.51 10.47 2.16
N ARG A 213 -31.58 10.18 3.47
CA ARG A 213 -32.68 10.62 4.32
C ARG A 213 -32.65 12.14 4.32
N GLN A 214 -33.53 12.76 3.53
CA GLN A 214 -33.84 14.18 3.67
C GLN A 214 -34.31 14.39 5.11
N GLY A 215 -33.65 15.31 5.81
CA GLY A 215 -33.90 15.59 7.21
C GLY A 215 -35.36 15.96 7.43
N ARG A 216 -36.09 15.09 8.14
CA ARG A 216 -37.20 15.51 8.98
C ARG A 216 -36.69 15.48 10.40
N GLY A 217 -36.48 16.67 10.96
CA GLY A 217 -36.21 16.83 12.37
C GLY A 217 -37.38 16.29 13.17
N LEU A 218 -37.11 15.30 14.02
CA LEU A 218 -37.91 15.00 15.19
C LEU A 218 -36.94 14.60 16.30
N CYS A 219 -36.71 15.56 17.17
CA CYS A 219 -36.22 15.41 18.53
C CYS A 219 -37.08 14.36 19.25
N HIS A 220 -36.54 13.16 19.50
CA HIS A 220 -36.97 12.30 20.59
C HIS A 220 -35.74 11.64 21.21
N SER A 221 -35.49 12.00 22.46
CA SER A 221 -34.52 11.38 23.34
C SER A 221 -35.00 9.97 23.71
N SER A 222 -34.28 8.95 23.27
CA SER A 222 -34.34 7.62 23.89
C SER A 222 -32.94 7.06 23.96
N SER A 223 -32.43 7.01 25.18
CA SER A 223 -31.22 6.34 25.62
C SER A 223 -31.28 4.85 25.25
N GLY A 224 -30.56 4.47 24.19
CA GLY A 224 -30.27 3.09 23.84
C GLY A 224 -28.76 2.94 23.70
N SER A 225 -28.14 2.30 24.68
CA SER A 225 -26.72 1.95 24.69
C SER A 225 -26.40 1.01 23.52
N LEU A 226 -25.63 1.50 22.55
CA LEU A 226 -24.95 0.64 21.57
C LEU A 226 -23.89 -0.21 22.30
N PRO A 227 -23.70 -1.48 21.93
CA PRO A 227 -22.61 -2.27 22.47
C PRO A 227 -21.27 -1.60 22.11
N ALA A 228 -20.42 -1.43 23.12
CA ALA A 228 -19.10 -0.85 22.98
C ALA A 228 -18.21 -1.79 22.15
N TRP A 229 -18.07 -1.51 20.86
CA TRP A 229 -16.98 -2.05 20.07
C TRP A 229 -15.66 -1.44 20.56
N PRO A 230 -14.59 -2.24 20.72
CA PRO A 230 -13.28 -1.66 21.02
C PRO A 230 -12.95 -0.64 19.94
N VAL A 231 -12.58 0.57 20.37
CA VAL A 231 -12.16 1.65 19.48
C VAL A 231 -10.95 1.15 18.69
N LEU A 232 -11.18 0.70 17.46
CA LEU A 232 -10.13 0.47 16.48
C LEU A 232 -9.44 1.82 16.27
N ARG A 233 -8.18 1.91 16.68
CA ARG A 233 -7.35 3.09 16.50
C ARG A 233 -6.53 2.88 15.24
N PRO A 234 -6.95 3.39 14.07
CA PRO A 234 -6.22 3.20 12.84
C PRO A 234 -4.80 3.75 12.98
N VAL A 235 -3.83 2.97 12.50
CA VAL A 235 -2.43 3.37 12.37
C VAL A 235 -2.19 3.58 10.87
N GLY A 236 -1.65 4.74 10.50
CA GLY A 236 -1.23 4.96 9.11
C GLY A 236 0.05 4.15 8.86
N GLY A 237 0.08 3.36 7.78
CA GLY A 237 1.23 2.59 7.33
C GLY A 237 1.82 3.17 6.05
N TRP A 238 3.15 3.12 5.92
CA TRP A 238 3.91 3.66 4.78
C TRP A 238 4.89 2.62 4.31
N ARG A 239 5.11 2.48 3.01
CA ARG A 239 6.18 1.62 2.50
C ARG A 239 6.98 2.29 1.41
N TRP A 240 8.29 2.18 1.49
CA TRP A 240 9.25 2.57 0.48
C TRP A 240 9.93 1.35 -0.11
N VAL A 241 10.25 1.35 -1.40
CA VAL A 241 10.97 0.24 -2.01
C VAL A 241 11.97 0.74 -3.06
N ARG A 242 13.24 0.36 -2.96
CA ARG A 242 14.27 0.69 -3.97
C ARG A 242 15.20 -0.47 -4.30
N PRO A 243 15.57 -0.71 -5.57
CA PRO A 243 16.52 -1.74 -5.93
C PRO A 243 17.93 -1.35 -5.51
N ILE A 244 18.65 -2.30 -4.92
CA ILE A 244 20.08 -2.21 -4.65
C ILE A 244 20.80 -2.39 -5.99
N ARG A 245 21.41 -1.31 -6.49
CA ARG A 245 22.51 -1.44 -7.46
C ARG A 245 23.77 -1.80 -6.69
N VAL A 246 24.13 -3.09 -6.67
CA VAL A 246 25.48 -3.50 -6.29
C VAL A 246 26.42 -2.99 -7.37
N ALA A 247 27.16 -1.92 -7.07
CA ALA A 247 28.31 -1.54 -7.88
C ALA A 247 29.29 -2.72 -7.85
N ARG A 248 29.42 -3.45 -8.96
CA ARG A 248 30.53 -4.38 -9.14
C ARG A 248 31.80 -3.54 -9.17
N SER A 249 32.45 -3.36 -8.02
CA SER A 249 33.82 -2.88 -7.95
C SER A 249 34.67 -3.86 -8.75
N ARG A 250 35.21 -3.41 -9.89
CA ARG A 250 36.26 -4.15 -10.60
C ARG A 250 37.37 -4.44 -9.59
N PRO A 251 37.89 -5.67 -9.51
CA PRO A 251 39.05 -5.92 -8.68
C PRO A 251 40.20 -5.05 -9.19
N ALA A 252 40.79 -4.26 -8.28
CA ALA A 252 41.99 -3.52 -8.56
C ALA A 252 43.07 -4.50 -9.05
N ARG A 253 43.67 -4.22 -10.21
CA ARG A 253 44.83 -4.98 -10.68
C ARG A 253 45.93 -4.88 -9.60
N PRO A 254 46.57 -5.98 -9.20
CA PRO A 254 47.69 -5.88 -8.28
C PRO A 254 48.84 -5.15 -9.01
N CYS A 255 49.23 -3.99 -8.47
CA CYS A 255 50.48 -3.34 -8.83
C CYS A 255 51.62 -4.31 -8.52
N ARG A 256 52.31 -4.78 -9.56
CA ARG A 256 53.62 -5.44 -9.43
C ARG A 256 54.58 -4.44 -8.80
N ALA A 257 54.93 -4.65 -7.54
CA ALA A 257 56.12 -4.05 -6.96
C ALA A 257 57.34 -4.69 -7.63
N LEU A 258 58.09 -3.92 -8.42
CA LEU A 258 59.44 -4.27 -8.82
C LEU A 258 60.33 -4.22 -7.57
N ILE A 259 60.72 -5.39 -7.06
CA ILE A 259 61.84 -5.49 -6.13
C ILE A 259 63.10 -5.63 -6.98
N GLN A 260 63.86 -4.54 -7.09
CA GLN A 260 65.24 -4.59 -7.58
C GLN A 260 66.16 -4.91 -6.39
N HIS A 261 66.83 -6.06 -6.43
CA HIS A 261 67.93 -6.39 -5.53
C HIS A 261 69.20 -5.66 -5.97
N PRO A 262 69.96 -5.02 -5.06
CA PRO A 262 71.31 -4.57 -5.36
C PRO A 262 72.27 -5.77 -5.28
N ARG A 263 73.07 -5.99 -6.34
CA ARG A 263 74.26 -6.84 -6.27
C ARG A 263 75.44 -5.98 -5.84
N GLY A 264 76.07 -6.35 -4.74
CA GLY A 264 77.36 -5.83 -4.29
C GLY A 264 78.18 -7.00 -3.74
N ASN A 265 79.41 -7.10 -4.26
CA ASN A 265 80.48 -8.10 -4.09
C ASN A 265 80.33 -9.40 -4.88
#